data_AF-A0A524Q4C6-F1
#
_entry.id   AF-A0A524Q4C6-F1
#
_cell.length_a   1.000
_cell.length_b   1.000
_cell.length_c   1.000
_cell.angle_alpha   90.00
_cell.angle_beta   90.00
_cell.angle_gamma   90.00
#
_symmetry.space_group_name_H-M   'P 1'
#
loop_
_entity.id
_entity.type
_entity.pdbx_description
1 polymer ?
#
loop_
_entity_poly.entity_id
_entity_poly.type
_entity_poly.pdbx_seq_one_letter_code
_entity_poly.pdbx_strand_id
1 'polypeptide(L)'
;MKQERADPGWAWTKKLNISAGMKLGETVILSSTVALNSEGNVVGQGDVYAQSKQIFKNIEEALTSAGTTIADVVKITIYLTDISGYREFGRARTEAFPGGVPSSTAVATPALIMLELLVEVEVIVSTGIAPPESGEVPHFSAIFPTLATVGSRASPPRRSVSRVMSAIGFVSDAVTHTANVSSGSIVAVGRPRVNSIA
;
A
#
# COMPACT_ATOMS: atom_id res chain seq x y z
N MET A 1 -17.86 27.86 -15.29
CA MET A 1 -17.95 26.41 -14.98
C MET A 1 -18.59 26.26 -13.61
N LYS A 2 -19.47 25.27 -13.44
CA LYS A 2 -20.10 24.95 -12.16
C LYS A 2 -19.46 23.67 -11.61
N GLN A 3 -19.27 23.61 -10.29
CA GLN A 3 -18.82 22.41 -9.61
C GLN A 3 -20.05 21.57 -9.24
N GLU A 4 -19.95 20.25 -9.43
CA GLU A 4 -21.02 19.31 -9.13
C GLU A 4 -20.49 18.20 -8.21
N ARG A 5 -21.30 17.76 -7.25
CA ARG A 5 -20.90 16.66 -6.36
C ARG A 5 -21.09 15.32 -7.07
N ALA A 6 -20.09 14.46 -6.99
CA ALA A 6 -20.29 13.03 -7.20
C ALA A 6 -20.91 12.48 -5.90
N ASP A 7 -22.11 11.91 -6.01
CA ASP A 7 -22.86 11.40 -4.87
C ASP A 7 -23.47 10.02 -5.19
N PRO A 8 -22.77 8.94 -4.82
CA PRO A 8 -23.29 7.58 -4.94
C PRO A 8 -24.32 7.22 -3.85
N GLY A 9 -24.64 8.12 -2.90
CA GLY A 9 -25.66 7.90 -1.89
C GLY A 9 -25.21 7.05 -0.69
N TRP A 10 -23.91 6.90 -0.46
CA TRP A 10 -23.38 6.13 0.67
C TRP A 10 -23.76 6.75 2.03
N ALA A 11 -24.12 5.91 3.01
CA ALA A 11 -24.52 6.41 4.33
C ALA A 11 -23.34 7.08 5.09
N TRP A 12 -22.12 6.58 4.86
CA TRP A 12 -20.94 7.02 5.58
C TRP A 12 -20.39 8.38 5.12
N THR A 13 -20.53 8.75 3.84
CA THR A 13 -20.12 10.10 3.36
C THR A 13 -20.93 11.19 4.03
N LYS A 14 -22.25 10.97 4.13
CA LYS A 14 -23.16 11.87 4.85
C LYS A 14 -22.83 11.93 6.35
N LYS A 15 -22.57 10.77 6.98
CA LYS A 15 -22.22 10.70 8.41
C LYS A 15 -20.91 11.40 8.74
N LEU A 16 -19.90 11.28 7.88
CA LEU A 16 -18.57 11.87 8.05
C LEU A 16 -18.47 13.30 7.51
N ASN A 17 -19.54 13.83 6.90
CA ASN A 17 -19.57 15.14 6.26
C ASN A 17 -18.45 15.33 5.21
N ILE A 18 -18.29 14.35 4.33
CA ILE A 18 -17.33 14.35 3.22
C ILE A 18 -18.07 14.17 1.89
N SER A 19 -17.51 14.71 0.81
CA SER A 19 -17.99 14.42 -0.56
C SER A 19 -17.37 13.11 -1.04
N ALA A 20 -18.08 12.29 -1.81
CA ALA A 20 -17.45 11.16 -2.49
C ALA A 20 -16.51 11.65 -3.60
N GLY A 21 -16.86 12.77 -4.25
CA GLY A 21 -16.00 13.47 -5.20
C GLY A 21 -16.63 14.75 -5.71
N MET A 22 -15.90 15.45 -6.59
CA MET A 22 -16.34 16.66 -7.26
C MET A 22 -16.03 16.57 -8.76
N LYS A 23 -17.01 16.95 -9.58
CA LYS A 23 -16.85 17.13 -11.02
C LYS A 23 -16.66 18.62 -11.33
N LEU A 24 -15.61 18.93 -12.10
CA LEU A 24 -15.23 20.26 -12.53
C LEU A 24 -14.91 20.23 -14.03
N GLY A 25 -15.90 20.55 -14.87
CA GLY A 25 -15.74 20.45 -16.33
C GLY A 25 -15.47 18.99 -16.74
N GLU A 26 -14.31 18.74 -17.36
CA GLU A 26 -13.87 17.42 -17.84
C GLU A 26 -13.05 16.64 -16.79
N THR A 27 -12.87 17.18 -15.59
CA THR A 27 -12.11 16.53 -14.52
C THR A 27 -13.05 16.08 -13.41
N VAL A 28 -12.87 14.86 -12.92
CA VAL A 28 -13.49 14.38 -11.67
C VAL A 28 -12.39 14.05 -10.68
N ILE A 29 -12.52 14.58 -9.47
CA ILE A 29 -11.62 14.31 -8.34
C ILE A 29 -12.45 13.57 -7.30
N LEU A 30 -12.10 12.33 -6.99
CA LEU A 30 -12.71 11.61 -5.89
C LEU A 30 -11.96 11.88 -4.59
N SER A 31 -12.69 11.91 -3.49
CA SER A 31 -12.07 11.74 -2.18
C SER A 31 -11.41 10.37 -2.12
N SER A 32 -10.37 10.25 -1.30
CA SER A 32 -9.75 8.96 -1.05
C SER A 32 -10.80 7.94 -0.60
N THR A 33 -10.77 6.78 -1.25
CA THR A 33 -11.76 5.73 -1.10
C THR A 33 -11.16 4.56 -0.33
N VAL A 34 -11.95 4.05 0.60
CA VAL A 34 -11.59 2.98 1.54
C VAL A 34 -12.54 1.79 1.39
N ALA A 35 -12.17 0.65 1.98
CA ALA A 35 -12.90 -0.61 1.87
C ALA A 35 -14.14 -0.68 2.78
N LEU A 36 -15.02 0.33 2.70
CA LEU A 36 -16.30 0.33 3.39
C LEU A 36 -17.42 -0.15 2.45
N ASN A 37 -18.38 -0.90 2.98
CA ASN A 37 -19.64 -1.12 2.26
C ASN A 37 -20.57 0.10 2.37
N SER A 38 -21.75 0.04 1.74
CA SER A 38 -22.73 1.15 1.76
C SER A 38 -23.25 1.50 3.17
N GLU A 39 -23.18 0.56 4.11
CA GLU A 39 -23.55 0.74 5.52
C GLU A 39 -22.42 1.34 6.36
N GLY A 40 -21.20 1.44 5.81
CA GLY A 40 -20.02 1.95 6.50
C GLY A 40 -19.25 0.89 7.30
N ASN A 41 -19.45 -0.40 7.02
CA ASN A 41 -18.69 -1.50 7.63
C ASN A 41 -17.45 -1.84 6.80
N VAL A 42 -16.33 -2.12 7.47
CA VAL A 42 -15.08 -2.54 6.80
C VAL A 42 -15.25 -3.92 6.17
N VAL A 43 -14.90 -4.04 4.89
CA VAL A 43 -14.92 -5.28 4.12
C VAL A 43 -13.48 -5.79 3.97
N GLY A 44 -13.24 -7.08 4.22
CA GLY A 44 -11.91 -7.68 4.02
C GLY A 44 -10.90 -7.34 5.12
N GLN A 45 -11.31 -7.33 6.39
CA GLN A 45 -10.38 -7.09 7.50
C GLN A 45 -9.21 -8.08 7.47
N GLY A 46 -7.98 -7.55 7.52
CA GLY A 46 -6.76 -8.37 7.42
C GLY A 46 -6.37 -8.82 6.00
N ASP A 47 -7.13 -8.44 4.97
CA ASP A 47 -6.91 -8.87 3.59
C ASP A 47 -6.84 -7.66 2.63
N VAL A 48 -5.62 -7.33 2.20
CA VAL A 48 -5.37 -6.22 1.27
C VAL A 48 -6.07 -6.41 -0.08
N TYR A 49 -6.13 -7.64 -0.59
CA TYR A 49 -6.76 -7.90 -1.89
C TYR A 49 -8.28 -7.70 -1.79
N ALA A 50 -8.93 -8.27 -0.77
CA ALA A 50 -10.35 -8.10 -0.55
C ALA A 50 -10.74 -6.62 -0.33
N GLN A 51 -9.93 -5.88 0.45
CA GLN A 51 -10.11 -4.44 0.62
C GLN A 51 -9.96 -3.67 -0.69
N SER A 52 -8.92 -4.00 -1.46
CA SER A 52 -8.67 -3.36 -2.76
C SER A 52 -9.83 -3.57 -3.74
N LYS A 53 -10.42 -4.77 -3.78
CA LYS A 53 -11.60 -5.04 -4.62
C LYS A 53 -12.81 -4.22 -4.19
N GLN A 54 -13.06 -4.11 -2.89
CA GLN A 54 -14.14 -3.26 -2.38
C GLN A 54 -13.88 -1.79 -2.73
N ILE A 55 -12.64 -1.31 -2.63
CA ILE A 55 -12.26 0.05 -2.99
C ILE A 55 -12.54 0.32 -4.48
N PHE A 56 -12.14 -0.56 -5.39
CA PHE A 56 -12.40 -0.36 -6.81
C PHE A 56 -13.89 -0.39 -7.15
N LYS A 57 -14.68 -1.23 -6.47
CA LYS A 57 -16.14 -1.20 -6.57
C LYS A 57 -16.70 0.15 -6.13
N ASN A 58 -16.24 0.67 -4.98
CA ASN A 58 -16.68 1.96 -4.49
C ASN A 58 -16.28 3.10 -5.45
N ILE A 59 -15.05 3.07 -5.99
CA ILE A 59 -14.62 4.02 -7.00
C ILE A 59 -15.55 3.98 -8.22
N GLU A 60 -15.87 2.80 -8.74
CA GLU A 60 -16.78 2.64 -9.88
C GLU A 60 -18.18 3.21 -9.60
N GLU A 61 -18.75 2.97 -8.42
CA GLU A 61 -20.03 3.55 -8.00
C GLU A 61 -19.97 5.09 -7.96
N ALA A 62 -18.91 5.66 -7.38
CA ALA A 62 -18.71 7.11 -7.32
C ALA A 62 -18.53 7.72 -8.71
N LEU A 63 -17.73 7.09 -9.58
CA LEU A 63 -17.52 7.55 -10.97
C LEU A 63 -18.81 7.50 -11.77
N THR A 64 -19.62 6.44 -11.60
CA THR A 64 -20.93 6.31 -12.23
C THR A 64 -21.84 7.47 -11.85
N SER A 65 -21.85 7.88 -10.58
CA SER A 65 -22.62 9.05 -10.13
C SER A 65 -22.18 10.38 -10.78
N ALA A 66 -20.93 10.45 -11.26
CA ALA A 66 -20.39 11.60 -11.97
C ALA A 66 -20.52 11.50 -13.52
N GLY A 67 -21.11 10.40 -14.02
CA GLY A 67 -21.24 10.10 -15.45
C GLY A 67 -19.92 9.72 -16.11
N THR A 68 -19.04 9.05 -15.37
CA THR A 68 -17.70 8.61 -15.81
C THR A 68 -17.49 7.14 -15.45
N THR A 69 -16.42 6.54 -15.96
CA THR A 69 -16.10 5.12 -15.77
C THR A 69 -14.68 4.91 -15.29
N ILE A 70 -14.36 3.69 -14.88
CA ILE A 70 -12.99 3.32 -14.49
C ILE A 70 -11.97 3.54 -15.63
N ALA A 71 -12.41 3.48 -16.89
CA ALA A 71 -11.56 3.72 -18.06
C ALA A 71 -11.09 5.18 -18.19
N ASP A 72 -11.79 6.12 -17.56
CA ASP A 72 -11.47 7.55 -17.59
C ASP A 72 -10.46 7.96 -16.49
N VAL A 73 -10.07 7.01 -15.63
CA VAL A 73 -9.08 7.25 -14.56
C VAL A 73 -7.70 7.40 -15.18
N VAL A 74 -7.06 8.54 -14.94
CA VAL A 74 -5.72 8.85 -15.47
C VAL A 74 -4.62 8.68 -14.42
N LYS A 75 -4.97 8.78 -13.13
CA LYS A 75 -4.03 8.66 -12.00
C LYS A 75 -4.69 7.96 -10.83
N ILE A 76 -3.93 7.06 -10.21
CA ILE A 76 -4.22 6.51 -8.88
C ILE A 76 -3.07 6.80 -7.92
N THR A 77 -3.39 7.15 -6.68
CA THR A 77 -2.44 7.25 -5.56
C THR A 77 -2.88 6.30 -4.47
N ILE A 78 -1.96 5.47 -3.99
CA ILE A 78 -2.24 4.32 -3.13
C ILE A 78 -1.51 4.55 -1.82
N TYR A 79 -2.24 4.43 -0.71
CA TYR A 79 -1.69 4.46 0.63
C TYR A 79 -1.85 3.08 1.26
N LEU A 80 -0.74 2.48 1.67
CA LEU A 80 -0.68 1.14 2.29
C LEU A 80 -0.12 1.23 3.71
N THR A 81 -0.73 0.54 4.67
CA THR A 81 -0.18 0.46 6.03
C THR A 81 1.06 -0.43 6.12
N ASP A 82 1.11 -1.46 5.27
CA ASP A 82 2.29 -2.30 5.04
C ASP A 82 2.52 -2.45 3.53
N ILE A 83 3.71 -2.03 3.07
CA ILE A 83 4.09 -2.08 1.66
C ILE A 83 4.22 -3.52 1.15
N SER A 84 4.37 -4.52 2.04
CA SER A 84 4.40 -5.93 1.66
C SER A 84 3.11 -6.38 0.94
N GLY A 85 1.98 -5.71 1.24
CA GLY A 85 0.68 -5.91 0.60
C GLY A 85 0.57 -5.40 -0.84
N TYR A 86 1.58 -4.70 -1.37
CA TYR A 86 1.51 -4.07 -2.70
C TYR A 86 1.18 -5.05 -3.83
N ARG A 87 1.66 -6.30 -3.76
CA ARG A 87 1.34 -7.32 -4.78
C ARG A 87 -0.14 -7.69 -4.80
N GLU A 88 -0.76 -7.80 -3.63
CA GLU A 88 -2.18 -8.12 -3.50
C GLU A 88 -3.05 -6.96 -4.00
N PHE A 89 -2.67 -5.73 -3.68
CA PHE A 89 -3.27 -4.53 -4.28
C PHE A 89 -3.13 -4.55 -5.81
N GLY A 90 -1.93 -4.84 -6.31
CA GLY A 90 -1.63 -4.90 -7.74
C GLY A 90 -2.51 -5.88 -8.49
N ARG A 91 -2.82 -7.05 -7.91
CA ARG A 91 -3.74 -8.04 -8.49
C ARG A 91 -5.14 -7.47 -8.63
N ALA A 92 -5.70 -6.88 -7.57
CA ALA A 92 -7.03 -6.25 -7.62
C ALA A 92 -7.09 -5.10 -8.63
N ARG A 93 -6.03 -4.30 -8.73
CA ARG A 93 -5.92 -3.22 -9.72
C ARG A 93 -5.98 -3.74 -11.15
N THR A 94 -5.21 -4.79 -11.46
CA THR A 94 -5.23 -5.37 -12.81
C THR A 94 -6.61 -5.91 -13.18
N GLU A 95 -7.34 -6.50 -12.22
CA GLU A 95 -8.72 -6.93 -12.44
C GLU A 95 -9.68 -5.75 -12.70
N ALA A 96 -9.51 -4.63 -12.00
CA ALA A 96 -10.35 -3.44 -12.16
C ALA A 96 -10.08 -2.65 -13.46
N PHE A 97 -8.89 -2.82 -14.05
CA PHE A 97 -8.43 -2.07 -15.21
C PHE A 97 -8.07 -3.00 -16.38
N PRO A 98 -9.06 -3.69 -17.01
CA PRO A 98 -8.79 -4.65 -18.08
C PRO A 98 -8.20 -4.01 -19.35
N GLY A 99 -8.43 -2.71 -19.57
CA GLY A 99 -7.87 -1.95 -20.70
C GLY A 99 -6.45 -1.42 -20.49
N GLY A 100 -5.84 -1.68 -19.32
CA GLY A 100 -4.53 -1.13 -18.95
C GLY A 100 -4.62 -0.24 -17.71
N VAL A 101 -3.57 -0.28 -16.88
CA VAL A 101 -3.53 0.44 -15.61
C VAL A 101 -3.11 1.90 -15.80
N PRO A 102 -3.68 2.86 -15.04
CA PRO A 102 -3.33 4.26 -15.11
C PRO A 102 -1.97 4.57 -14.46
N SER A 103 -1.53 5.83 -14.59
CA SER A 103 -0.39 6.33 -13.80
C SER A 103 -0.59 6.04 -12.32
N SER A 104 0.46 5.62 -11.62
CA SER A 104 0.33 5.11 -10.26
C SER A 104 1.46 5.59 -9.35
N THR A 105 1.10 5.95 -8.12
CA THR A 105 2.02 6.18 -7.00
C THR A 105 1.58 5.30 -5.84
N ALA A 106 2.53 4.69 -5.14
CA ALA A 106 2.27 3.94 -3.92
C ALA A 106 3.14 4.48 -2.79
N VAL A 107 2.52 4.67 -1.62
CA VAL A 107 3.15 5.23 -0.43
C VAL A 107 2.84 4.32 0.76
N ALA A 108 3.85 4.03 1.57
CA ALA A 108 3.66 3.39 2.87
C ALA A 108 3.32 4.46 3.92
N THR A 109 2.30 4.22 4.73
CA THR A 109 1.84 5.11 5.81
C THR A 109 1.71 4.32 7.11
N PRO A 110 1.97 4.91 8.29
CA PRO A 110 1.84 4.17 9.56
C PRO A 110 0.38 3.79 9.90
N ALA A 111 -0.61 4.51 9.38
CA ALA A 111 -2.03 4.27 9.64
C ALA A 111 -2.93 4.91 8.58
N LEU A 112 -4.21 4.51 8.57
CA LEU A 112 -5.31 5.09 7.81
C LEU A 112 -6.40 5.59 8.78
N ILE A 113 -7.50 6.12 8.24
CA ILE A 113 -8.58 6.72 9.05
C ILE A 113 -9.27 5.72 10.01
N MET A 114 -9.18 4.42 9.73
CA MET A 114 -9.62 3.33 10.61
C MET A 114 -8.51 2.28 10.70
N LEU A 115 -8.31 1.67 11.87
CA LEU A 115 -7.20 0.75 12.13
C LEU A 115 -7.33 -0.58 11.37
N GLU A 116 -8.55 -0.95 11.00
CA GLU A 116 -8.86 -2.15 10.23
C GLU A 116 -8.57 -2.00 8.73
N LEU A 117 -8.39 -0.75 8.27
CA LEU A 117 -8.04 -0.46 6.89
C LEU A 117 -6.55 -0.66 6.67
N LEU A 118 -6.21 -1.37 5.60
CA LEU A 118 -4.86 -1.67 5.17
C LEU A 118 -4.45 -0.89 3.92
N VAL A 119 -5.45 -0.46 3.14
CA VAL A 119 -5.26 0.24 1.88
C VAL A 119 -6.32 1.32 1.67
N GLU A 120 -5.89 2.42 1.07
CA GLU A 120 -6.73 3.55 0.67
C GLU A 120 -6.27 4.04 -0.70
N VAL A 121 -7.22 4.47 -1.55
CA VAL A 121 -6.93 4.87 -2.93
C VAL A 121 -7.58 6.20 -3.26
N GLU A 122 -6.78 7.11 -3.77
CA GLU A 122 -7.22 8.37 -4.37
C GLU A 122 -7.13 8.26 -5.89
N VAL A 123 -8.13 8.80 -6.60
CA VAL A 123 -8.17 8.78 -8.08
C VAL A 123 -8.48 10.14 -8.67
N ILE A 124 -7.86 10.41 -9.82
CA ILE A 124 -8.15 11.55 -10.69
C ILE A 124 -8.60 11.02 -12.04
N VAL A 125 -9.68 11.60 -12.54
CA VAL A 125 -10.33 11.24 -13.79
C VAL A 125 -10.32 12.43 -14.74
N SER A 126 -10.09 12.15 -16.02
CA SER A 126 -10.20 13.15 -17.09
C SER A 126 -10.99 12.56 -18.26
N THR A 127 -12.10 13.19 -18.61
CA THR A 127 -12.99 12.75 -19.71
C THR A 127 -12.68 13.44 -21.04
N GLY A 128 -11.71 14.36 -21.07
CA GLY A 128 -11.32 15.14 -22.25
C GLY A 128 -10.27 14.46 -23.13
N ILE A 129 -9.78 13.29 -22.72
CA ILE A 129 -8.73 12.53 -23.41
C ILE A 129 -9.30 11.13 -23.67
N ALA A 130 -9.41 10.75 -24.94
CA ALA A 130 -9.78 9.38 -25.29
C ALA A 130 -8.75 8.41 -24.66
N PRO A 131 -9.19 7.26 -24.10
CA PRO A 131 -8.26 6.26 -23.61
C PRO A 131 -7.24 5.92 -24.71
N PRO A 132 -5.96 5.66 -24.36
CA PRO A 132 -5.02 5.15 -25.35
C PRO A 132 -5.63 3.89 -25.99
N GLU A 133 -5.64 3.83 -27.33
CA GLU A 133 -6.06 2.61 -28.03
C GLU A 133 -5.33 1.40 -27.42
N SER A 134 -6.02 0.27 -27.29
CA SER A 134 -5.60 -0.94 -26.59
C SER A 134 -4.42 -1.69 -27.24
N GLY A 135 -3.45 -0.97 -27.79
CA GLY A 135 -2.22 -1.49 -28.40
C GLY A 135 -1.05 -1.42 -27.42
N GLU A 136 -0.54 -2.59 -27.05
CA GLU A 136 0.77 -2.84 -26.42
C GLU A 136 1.03 -2.16 -25.07
N VAL A 137 0.45 -2.71 -24.00
CA VAL A 137 1.11 -2.65 -22.69
C VAL A 137 2.13 -3.78 -22.64
N PRO A 138 3.45 -3.52 -22.65
CA PRO A 138 4.43 -4.59 -22.55
C PRO A 138 4.21 -5.36 -21.24
N HIS A 139 4.05 -6.68 -21.36
CA HIS A 139 3.87 -7.59 -20.25
C HIS A 139 4.95 -7.35 -19.18
N PHE A 140 4.56 -7.33 -17.90
CA PHE A 140 5.43 -7.07 -16.75
C PHE A 140 6.74 -7.90 -16.74
N SER A 141 6.77 -9.07 -17.40
CA SER A 141 7.96 -9.90 -17.57
C SER A 141 9.09 -9.27 -18.39
N ALA A 142 8.81 -8.21 -19.16
CA ALA A 142 9.81 -7.53 -20.00
C ALA A 142 10.59 -6.43 -19.25
N ILE A 143 10.11 -5.98 -18.09
CA ILE A 143 10.68 -4.82 -17.36
C ILE A 143 11.77 -5.23 -16.35
N PHE A 144 11.82 -6.52 -15.99
CA PHE A 144 12.95 -7.10 -15.24
C PHE A 144 13.46 -8.33 -16.00
N PRO A 145 14.53 -8.22 -16.81
CA PRO A 145 15.19 -9.42 -17.32
C PRO A 145 15.81 -10.13 -16.11
N THR A 146 15.16 -11.20 -15.69
CA THR A 146 15.69 -12.37 -15.01
C THR A 146 16.94 -12.12 -14.15
N LEU A 147 16.74 -11.92 -12.84
CA LEU A 147 17.77 -12.08 -11.81
C LEU A 147 18.10 -13.58 -11.58
N ALA A 148 18.23 -14.34 -12.67
CA ALA A 148 18.64 -15.74 -12.68
C ALA A 148 19.59 -15.95 -13.85
N THR A 149 20.89 -15.74 -13.58
CA THR A 149 22.01 -16.66 -13.88
C THR A 149 23.31 -15.90 -13.61
N VAL A 150 23.69 -15.76 -12.34
CA VAL A 150 25.12 -15.82 -11.99
C VAL A 150 25.38 -17.29 -11.66
N GLY A 151 25.44 -18.09 -12.72
CA GLY A 151 26.01 -19.43 -12.63
C GLY A 151 27.52 -19.30 -12.45
N SER A 152 28.01 -19.88 -11.35
CA SER A 152 29.35 -20.47 -11.18
C SER A 152 30.41 -19.98 -12.18
N ARG A 153 31.17 -18.94 -11.82
CA ARG A 153 32.52 -18.77 -12.36
C ARG A 153 33.49 -19.48 -11.40
N ALA A 154 34.21 -20.45 -11.94
CA ALA A 154 35.26 -21.20 -11.28
C ALA A 154 36.21 -20.29 -10.49
N SER A 155 36.55 -20.70 -9.27
CA SER A 155 37.57 -20.07 -8.45
C SER A 155 38.93 -20.10 -9.17
N PRO A 156 39.68 -18.99 -9.24
CA PRO A 156 41.07 -19.03 -9.69
C PRO A 156 41.95 -19.71 -8.63
N PRO A 157 43.09 -20.30 -9.02
CA PRO A 157 43.90 -21.11 -8.11
C PRO A 157 44.52 -20.22 -7.02
N ARG A 158 44.50 -20.72 -5.78
CA ARG A 158 45.17 -20.10 -4.63
C ARG A 158 46.65 -19.88 -4.94
N ARG A 159 47.08 -18.62 -4.94
CA ARG A 159 48.48 -18.26 -4.67
C ARG A 159 48.54 -17.52 -3.34
N SER A 160 49.23 -18.14 -2.39
CA SER A 160 49.74 -17.51 -1.18
C SER A 160 50.67 -16.35 -1.57
N VAL A 161 50.55 -15.19 -0.92
CA VAL A 161 51.61 -14.53 -0.11
C VAL A 161 51.17 -13.07 0.21
N SER A 162 51.09 -12.78 1.52
CA SER A 162 51.37 -11.55 2.31
C SER A 162 51.55 -10.16 1.63
N ARG A 163 51.09 -9.11 2.37
CA ARG A 163 51.34 -7.63 2.25
C ARG A 163 50.51 -6.91 1.16
N VAL A 164 49.85 -5.75 1.32
CA VAL A 164 49.91 -4.58 2.23
C VAL A 164 48.51 -3.92 2.37
N MET A 165 48.32 -3.21 3.49
CA MET A 165 47.19 -2.39 3.94
C MET A 165 46.74 -1.19 3.07
N SER A 166 45.47 -0.80 3.30
CA SER A 166 44.90 0.56 3.43
C SER A 166 44.25 1.26 2.22
N ALA A 167 42.92 1.41 2.29
CA ALA A 167 42.11 2.63 2.09
C ALA A 167 40.61 2.23 2.14
N ILE A 168 39.95 2.27 3.31
CA ILE A 168 38.95 3.28 3.73
C ILE A 168 37.86 3.52 2.64
N GLY A 169 36.57 3.25 2.82
CA GLY A 169 35.81 2.70 3.95
C GLY A 169 34.30 2.72 3.64
N PHE A 170 33.55 1.77 4.20
CA PHE A 170 32.22 1.97 4.77
C PHE A 170 31.85 0.69 5.54
N VAL A 171 31.88 0.79 6.88
CA VAL A 171 31.48 -0.27 7.81
C VAL A 171 29.97 -0.21 7.98
N SER A 172 29.34 -1.36 7.83
CA SER A 172 28.00 -1.67 8.32
C SER A 172 28.13 -2.01 9.80
N ASP A 173 27.45 -1.27 10.67
CA ASP A 173 27.25 -1.69 12.06
C ASP A 173 25.82 -2.20 12.24
N ALA A 174 25.70 -3.53 12.18
CA ALA A 174 24.69 -4.28 12.89
C ALA A 174 25.31 -4.74 14.21
N VAL A 175 24.87 -4.17 15.34
CA VAL A 175 25.21 -4.68 16.66
C VAL A 175 24.08 -5.59 17.13
N THR A 176 24.30 -6.89 17.03
CA THR A 176 23.66 -7.89 17.88
C THR A 176 24.76 -8.51 18.72
N HIS A 177 24.61 -8.48 20.05
CA HIS A 177 25.46 -9.24 20.96
C HIS A 177 24.59 -10.16 21.81
N THR A 178 24.78 -11.45 21.60
CA THR A 178 24.41 -12.53 22.51
C THR A 178 25.68 -13.17 23.05
N ALA A 179 25.87 -13.19 24.37
CA ALA A 179 26.51 -14.25 25.16
C ALA A 179 26.41 -13.85 26.65
N ASN A 180 25.66 -14.53 27.54
CA ASN A 180 25.74 -15.88 28.11
C ASN A 180 26.55 -15.97 29.43
N VAL A 181 25.81 -16.09 30.54
CA VAL A 181 25.98 -16.96 31.74
C VAL A 181 27.17 -16.74 32.70
N SER A 182 26.87 -16.45 33.99
CA SER A 182 26.94 -17.45 35.08
C SER A 182 26.63 -16.90 36.49
N SER A 183 25.74 -17.64 37.18
CA SER A 183 25.69 -17.99 38.63
C SER A 183 25.90 -16.94 39.74
N GLY A 184 24.94 -16.88 40.68
CA GLY A 184 25.16 -16.34 42.03
C GLY A 184 23.91 -16.08 42.88
N SER A 185 23.32 -17.14 43.43
CA SER A 185 22.60 -17.26 44.73
C SER A 185 21.70 -16.12 45.29
N ILE A 186 20.40 -16.44 45.36
CA ILE A 186 19.49 -16.41 46.52
C ILE A 186 19.83 -15.45 47.68
N VAL A 187 18.99 -14.44 47.92
CA VAL A 187 18.45 -14.09 49.26
C VAL A 187 17.01 -13.60 49.11
N ALA A 188 16.08 -14.25 49.82
CA ALA A 188 14.69 -13.84 49.99
C ALA A 188 14.55 -12.95 51.24
N VAL A 189 13.93 -11.78 51.11
CA VAL A 189 13.33 -10.96 52.18
C VAL A 189 12.25 -10.14 51.46
N GLY A 190 10.94 -10.23 51.68
CA GLY A 190 10.17 -10.31 52.91
C GLY A 190 9.04 -9.29 52.72
N ARG A 191 7.82 -9.75 52.41
CA ARG A 191 6.61 -8.89 52.34
C ARG A 191 6.22 -8.43 53.75
N PRO A 192 5.72 -7.20 53.91
CA PRO A 192 4.71 -6.91 54.92
C PRO A 192 3.33 -6.82 54.26
N ARG A 193 2.37 -7.57 54.83
CA ARG A 193 0.92 -7.29 54.73
C ARG A 193 0.57 -6.08 55.63
N VAL A 194 -0.73 -5.75 55.64
CA VAL A 194 -1.53 -4.95 56.61
C VAL A 194 -1.96 -3.61 56.00
N ASN A 195 -3.21 -3.15 56.00
CA ASN A 195 -4.54 -3.67 56.35
C ASN A 195 -5.61 -2.78 55.68
N SER A 196 -6.82 -3.32 55.53
CA SER A 196 -8.09 -2.64 55.21
C SER A 196 -8.47 -1.55 56.23
N ILE A 197 -9.02 -0.41 55.78
CA ILE A 197 -10.00 0.41 56.53
C ILE A 197 -10.93 1.16 55.55
N ALA A 198 -12.24 1.03 55.80
CA ALA A 198 -13.42 1.84 55.41
C ALA A 198 -13.76 2.05 53.93
#